data_AF-N0CN70-F1
#
_entry.id   AF-N0CN70-F1
#
_cell.length_a   1.000
_cell.length_b   1.000
_cell.length_c   1.000
_cell.angle_alpha   90.00
_cell.angle_beta   90.00
_cell.angle_gamma   90.00
#
_symmetry.space_group_name_H-M   'P 1'
#
loop_
_entity.id
_entity.type
_entity.pdbx_description
1 polymer ?
#
loop_
_entity_poly.entity_id
_entity_poly.type
_entity_poly.pdbx_seq_one_letter_code
_entity_poly.pdbx_strand_id
1 'polypeptide(L)'
;MTTPTPEPGARNLVVGVGARRGAPLDEVLGLIEETLRGAGLRTADVVEVATVDAKADEPGIVGAAARLGVPVVTYPAAALAGVRVPNPSDAADRAVGTPSVAEAAALIEADELVVEKSGGKGLATCAVARRFPAVLTPFPVSGEKTSTPLVTEGPRPFTMTAMNPPTHPPTRDIESAGPDLRHHGDAEVRGENLTDLAVNVRTHTPPEWLRQRIAASLVSLAAYPDGTSARAAVAERHGLPVERVLLTAGAAEAFVLIARALPARCPVVVHPQFTEPEAALRAAGHGVGRVLLREEDGFRLDPAAVPDEADLVVVGNPTNPTSVLHPAALLERLARPGRTLVVDEAFMDVVPGEREALCGRTDIPGLVVLRSLTKTWGLAGLRIGYVLADPETVALLAEAQPLWPVSSPALAAAEACMEPRALVEAAEAADRITVDRAHLLAGLAEFSEVRAVEEARGPFVLVQLERAAEIRERLRLLGFAARRGDTFPGLGPQWLRLAVRDRATTNRFLQALDQAVQALPARTGR
;
A
#
# COMPACT_ATOMS: atom_id res chain seq x y z
N MET A 1 23.56 -19.08 25.88
CA MET A 1 22.39 -18.44 25.24
C MET A 1 21.27 -19.47 25.26
N THR A 2 20.31 -19.28 26.16
CA THR A 2 19.09 -20.08 26.21
C THR A 2 18.20 -19.69 25.02
N THR A 3 17.80 -20.66 24.21
CA THR A 3 16.81 -20.48 23.14
C THR A 3 15.52 -19.93 23.76
N PRO A 4 14.88 -18.91 23.17
CA PRO A 4 13.63 -18.37 23.72
C PRO A 4 12.55 -19.45 23.63
N THR A 5 12.08 -19.93 24.78
CA THR A 5 10.90 -20.79 24.85
C THR A 5 9.68 -19.94 24.50
N PRO A 6 8.83 -20.32 23.54
CA PRO A 6 7.66 -19.53 23.19
C PRO A 6 6.67 -19.49 24.36
N GLU A 7 5.96 -18.37 24.49
CA GLU A 7 4.87 -18.28 25.47
C GLU A 7 3.83 -19.39 25.22
N PRO A 8 3.29 -20.03 26.27
CA PRO A 8 2.28 -21.07 26.12
C PRO A 8 1.04 -20.53 25.39
N GLY A 9 0.86 -20.89 24.11
CA GLY A 9 -0.29 -20.51 23.30
C GLY A 9 0.01 -19.71 22.01
N ALA A 10 1.26 -19.32 21.75
CA ALA A 10 1.63 -18.67 20.51
C ALA A 10 1.74 -19.70 19.37
N ARG A 11 0.95 -19.53 18.29
CA ARG A 11 1.11 -20.34 17.07
C ARG A 11 2.45 -20.01 16.41
N ASN A 12 3.30 -21.01 16.19
CA ASN A 12 4.65 -20.82 15.70
C ASN A 12 5.22 -22.00 14.90
N LEU A 13 4.39 -23.00 14.57
CA LEU A 13 4.85 -24.20 13.87
C LEU A 13 4.56 -24.11 12.37
N VAL A 14 5.59 -24.30 11.56
CA VAL A 14 5.48 -24.44 10.10
C VAL A 14 5.58 -25.92 9.77
N VAL A 15 4.62 -26.43 9.00
CA VAL A 15 4.60 -27.85 8.58
C VAL A 15 4.95 -27.92 7.10
N GLY A 16 6.14 -28.40 6.77
CA GLY A 16 6.56 -28.61 5.39
C GLY A 16 6.13 -29.98 4.88
N VAL A 17 5.48 -30.02 3.72
CA VAL A 17 4.87 -31.24 3.16
C VAL A 17 5.35 -31.49 1.74
N GLY A 18 5.87 -32.70 1.49
CA GLY A 18 6.08 -33.24 0.17
C GLY A 18 5.07 -34.34 -0.12
N ALA A 19 4.44 -34.34 -1.29
CA ALA A 19 3.51 -35.41 -1.68
C ALA A 19 3.71 -35.81 -3.15
N ARG A 20 3.38 -37.05 -3.50
CA ARG A 20 3.22 -37.49 -4.89
C ARG A 20 1.87 -36.97 -5.42
N ARG A 21 1.77 -36.81 -6.74
CA ARG A 21 0.51 -36.45 -7.41
C ARG A 21 -0.61 -37.42 -7.03
N GLY A 22 -1.73 -36.89 -6.56
CA GLY A 22 -2.91 -37.65 -6.16
C GLY A 22 -2.83 -38.24 -4.75
N ALA A 23 -2.01 -37.67 -3.86
CA ALA A 23 -1.96 -38.11 -2.47
C ALA A 23 -3.31 -37.85 -1.78
N PRO A 24 -3.95 -38.85 -1.15
CA PRO A 24 -5.21 -38.67 -0.45
C PRO A 24 -5.11 -37.67 0.71
N LEU A 25 -6.16 -36.88 0.91
CA LEU A 25 -6.29 -35.95 2.05
C LEU A 25 -6.03 -36.65 3.38
N ASP A 26 -6.69 -37.78 3.63
CA ASP A 26 -6.60 -38.48 4.91
C ASP A 26 -5.17 -38.99 5.19
N GLU A 27 -4.41 -39.32 4.14
CA GLU A 27 -3.02 -39.73 4.26
C GLU A 27 -2.11 -38.55 4.63
N VAL A 28 -2.28 -37.41 3.95
CA VAL A 28 -1.49 -36.20 4.23
C VAL A 28 -1.82 -35.63 5.62
N LEU A 29 -3.10 -35.49 5.94
CA LEU A 29 -3.55 -34.98 7.23
C LEU A 29 -3.16 -35.93 8.37
N GLY A 30 -3.38 -37.24 8.18
CA GLY A 30 -3.01 -38.25 9.16
C GLY A 30 -1.51 -38.24 9.46
N LEU A 31 -0.67 -38.10 8.43
CA LEU A 31 0.78 -37.95 8.60
C LEU A 31 1.12 -36.70 9.42
N ILE A 32 0.54 -35.53 9.11
CA ILE A 32 0.79 -34.29 9.85
C ILE A 32 0.40 -34.44 11.33
N GLU A 33 -0.79 -34.97 11.60
CA GLU A 33 -1.28 -35.15 12.97
C GLU A 33 -0.43 -36.16 13.76
N GLU A 34 0.00 -37.25 13.12
CA GLU A 34 0.88 -38.24 13.74
C GLU A 34 2.26 -37.65 14.04
N THR A 35 2.86 -36.91 13.10
CA THR A 35 4.16 -36.25 13.26
C THR A 35 4.13 -35.23 14.40
N LEU A 36 3.10 -34.40 14.47
CA LEU A 36 2.93 -33.43 15.57
C LEU A 36 2.72 -34.14 16.91
N ARG A 37 1.85 -35.15 16.95
CA ARG A 37 1.56 -35.92 18.18
C ARG A 37 2.80 -36.65 18.69
N GLY A 38 3.58 -37.27 17.80
CA GLY A 38 4.82 -37.97 18.13
C GLY A 38 5.90 -37.05 18.73
N ALA A 39 5.88 -35.77 18.36
CA ALA A 39 6.77 -34.74 18.89
C ALA A 39 6.19 -33.97 20.10
N GLY A 40 5.00 -34.33 20.58
CA GLY A 40 4.32 -33.62 21.68
C GLY A 40 3.84 -32.21 21.30
N LEU A 41 3.67 -31.93 20.00
CA LEU A 41 3.23 -30.65 19.46
C LEU A 41 1.72 -30.66 19.19
N ARG A 42 1.07 -29.49 19.25
CA ARG A 42 -0.38 -29.38 19.00
C ARG A 42 -0.63 -28.86 17.58
N THR A 43 -1.64 -29.42 16.93
CA THR A 43 -2.14 -28.90 15.65
C THR A 43 -2.58 -27.44 15.72
N ALA A 44 -3.07 -27.00 16.89
CA ALA A 44 -3.45 -25.62 17.14
C ALA A 44 -2.30 -24.61 17.07
N ASP A 45 -1.03 -25.08 17.18
CA ASP A 45 0.16 -24.23 17.13
C ASP A 45 0.71 -24.07 15.71
N VAL A 46 0.11 -24.75 14.71
CA VAL A 46 0.48 -24.65 13.30
C VAL A 46 0.01 -23.30 12.73
N VAL A 47 0.92 -22.61 12.02
CA VAL A 47 0.63 -21.33 11.36
C VAL A 47 0.39 -21.49 9.86
N GLU A 48 1.04 -22.46 9.22
CA GLU A 48 0.96 -22.68 7.77
C GLU A 48 1.40 -24.11 7.40
N VAL A 49 0.93 -24.56 6.24
CA VAL A 49 1.44 -25.77 5.56
C VAL A 49 2.26 -25.30 4.36
N ALA A 50 3.56 -25.63 4.34
CA ALA A 50 4.52 -25.17 3.34
C ALA A 50 4.85 -26.27 2.31
N THR A 51 4.97 -25.92 1.03
CA THR A 51 5.43 -26.87 -0.02
C THR A 51 6.15 -26.16 -1.19
N VAL A 52 6.52 -26.91 -2.24
CA VAL A 52 7.10 -26.36 -3.47
C VAL A 52 5.99 -25.96 -4.46
N ASP A 53 6.20 -24.89 -5.25
CA ASP A 53 5.21 -24.38 -6.22
C ASP A 53 4.62 -25.45 -7.15
N ALA A 54 5.42 -26.44 -7.55
CA ALA A 54 4.98 -27.56 -8.38
C ALA A 54 3.91 -28.46 -7.72
N LYS A 55 3.61 -28.24 -6.44
CA LYS A 55 2.60 -28.94 -5.63
C LYS A 55 1.56 -27.98 -5.03
N ALA A 56 1.49 -26.73 -5.52
CA ALA A 56 0.53 -25.73 -5.03
C ALA A 56 -0.93 -26.18 -5.17
N ASP A 57 -1.22 -26.99 -6.19
CA ASP A 57 -2.55 -27.49 -6.55
C ASP A 57 -2.81 -28.92 -6.02
N GLU A 58 -1.91 -29.51 -5.23
CA GLU A 58 -2.04 -30.90 -4.80
C GLU A 58 -3.21 -31.07 -3.81
N PRO A 59 -4.29 -31.82 -4.17
CA PRO A 59 -5.53 -31.85 -3.38
C PRO A 59 -5.34 -32.31 -1.94
N GLY A 60 -4.41 -33.26 -1.70
CA GLY A 60 -4.09 -33.74 -0.36
C GLY A 60 -3.47 -32.65 0.52
N ILE A 61 -2.58 -31.81 -0.03
CA ILE A 61 -1.91 -30.72 0.71
C ILE A 61 -2.90 -29.58 0.97
N VAL A 62 -3.61 -29.14 -0.07
CA VAL A 62 -4.60 -28.05 0.02
C VAL A 62 -5.70 -28.40 1.00
N GLY A 63 -6.24 -29.61 0.91
CA GLY A 63 -7.31 -30.04 1.81
C GLY A 63 -6.83 -30.25 3.25
N ALA A 64 -5.59 -30.73 3.48
CA ALA A 64 -5.04 -30.85 4.83
C ALA A 64 -4.87 -29.47 5.49
N ALA A 65 -4.35 -28.48 4.76
CA ALA A 65 -4.23 -27.10 5.24
C ALA A 65 -5.61 -26.49 5.57
N ALA A 66 -6.60 -26.70 4.70
CA ALA A 66 -7.97 -26.27 4.95
C ALA A 66 -8.57 -26.90 6.21
N ARG A 67 -8.28 -28.18 6.49
CA ARG A 67 -8.79 -28.88 7.68
C ARG A 67 -8.15 -28.38 8.97
N LEU A 68 -6.88 -27.98 8.90
CA LEU A 68 -6.13 -27.34 10.00
C LEU A 68 -6.47 -25.86 10.17
N GLY A 69 -7.16 -25.24 9.19
CA GLY A 69 -7.55 -23.82 9.23
C GLY A 69 -6.36 -22.88 9.04
N VAL A 70 -5.36 -23.29 8.23
CA VAL A 70 -4.13 -22.55 7.97
C VAL A 70 -3.89 -22.42 6.46
N PRO A 71 -3.18 -21.38 5.98
CA PRO A 71 -2.85 -21.24 4.57
C PRO A 71 -1.87 -22.31 4.08
N VAL A 72 -1.92 -22.58 2.77
CA VAL A 72 -0.81 -23.21 2.05
C VAL A 72 0.15 -22.11 1.60
N VAL A 73 1.43 -22.27 1.92
CA VAL A 73 2.50 -21.38 1.45
C VAL A 73 3.38 -22.17 0.49
N THR A 74 3.69 -21.61 -0.67
CA THR A 74 4.53 -22.27 -1.67
C THR A 74 5.78 -21.49 -1.96
N TYR A 75 6.84 -22.23 -2.28
CA TYR A 75 8.15 -21.65 -2.59
C TYR A 75 8.66 -22.18 -3.94
N PRO A 76 9.36 -21.34 -4.73
CA PRO A 76 10.04 -21.78 -5.92
C PRO A 76 11.10 -22.84 -5.61
N ALA A 77 11.20 -23.85 -6.46
CA ALA A 77 12.22 -24.91 -6.35
C ALA A 77 13.64 -24.35 -6.14
N ALA A 78 14.00 -23.31 -6.88
CA ALA A 78 15.32 -22.66 -6.79
C ALA A 78 15.59 -22.03 -5.40
N ALA A 79 14.55 -21.52 -4.72
CA ALA A 79 14.68 -21.00 -3.37
C ALA A 79 14.90 -22.15 -2.37
N LEU A 80 14.13 -23.24 -2.52
CA LEU A 80 14.27 -24.43 -1.70
C LEU A 80 15.59 -25.18 -1.93
N ALA A 81 16.20 -25.06 -3.11
CA ALA A 81 17.48 -25.67 -3.46
C ALA A 81 18.64 -25.15 -2.59
N GLY A 82 18.57 -23.89 -2.14
CA GLY A 82 19.57 -23.27 -1.28
C GLY A 82 19.47 -23.63 0.20
N VAL A 83 18.40 -24.33 0.62
CA VAL A 83 18.17 -24.65 2.03
C VAL A 83 18.96 -25.89 2.42
N ARG A 84 19.79 -25.77 3.46
CA ARG A 84 20.48 -26.93 4.05
C ARG A 84 19.48 -27.77 4.83
N VAL A 85 19.33 -29.02 4.41
CA VAL A 85 18.39 -29.98 5.01
C VAL A 85 19.14 -31.19 5.56
N PRO A 86 18.67 -31.80 6.66
CA PRO A 86 19.36 -32.94 7.27
C PRO A 86 19.21 -34.22 6.45
N ASN A 87 18.09 -34.41 5.73
CA ASN A 87 17.82 -35.64 4.98
C ASN A 87 17.55 -35.35 3.50
N PRO A 88 18.59 -35.08 2.68
CA PRO A 88 18.40 -34.87 1.25
C PRO A 88 17.83 -36.12 0.55
N SER A 89 17.20 -35.93 -0.60
CA SER A 89 16.54 -36.96 -1.41
C SER A 89 16.80 -36.73 -2.89
N ASP A 90 17.57 -37.63 -3.50
CA ASP A 90 17.83 -37.58 -4.95
C ASP A 90 16.55 -37.67 -5.79
N ALA A 91 15.49 -38.28 -5.24
CA ALA A 91 14.19 -38.34 -5.90
C ALA A 91 13.49 -36.97 -5.92
N ALA A 92 13.57 -36.20 -4.83
CA ALA A 92 13.04 -34.84 -4.79
C ALA A 92 13.85 -33.91 -5.69
N ASP A 93 15.18 -34.04 -5.66
CA ASP A 93 16.08 -33.23 -6.48
C ASP A 93 15.84 -33.45 -7.97
N ARG A 94 15.73 -34.72 -8.41
CA ARG A 94 15.38 -35.03 -9.81
C ARG A 94 13.97 -34.59 -10.22
N ALA A 95 13.00 -34.64 -9.31
CA ALA A 95 11.60 -34.38 -9.64
C ALA A 95 11.27 -32.88 -9.69
N VAL A 96 11.85 -32.09 -8.78
CA VAL A 96 11.49 -30.69 -8.59
C VAL A 96 12.68 -29.78 -8.29
N GLY A 97 13.93 -30.27 -8.33
CA GLY A 97 15.13 -29.44 -8.20
C GLY A 97 15.40 -28.91 -6.79
N THR A 98 14.97 -29.62 -5.74
CA THR A 98 15.28 -29.29 -4.34
C THR A 98 15.77 -30.52 -3.57
N PRO A 99 16.74 -30.38 -2.64
CA PRO A 99 17.25 -31.51 -1.88
C PRO A 99 16.19 -32.19 -1.01
N SER A 100 15.15 -31.49 -0.55
CA SER A 100 14.04 -32.09 0.21
C SER A 100 12.84 -31.15 0.23
N VAL A 101 11.70 -31.55 -0.34
CA VAL A 101 10.49 -30.68 -0.36
C VAL A 101 9.99 -30.39 1.05
N ALA A 102 9.81 -31.42 1.89
CA ALA A 102 9.24 -31.26 3.22
C ALA A 102 10.15 -30.44 4.15
N GLU A 103 11.45 -30.77 4.21
CA GLU A 103 12.37 -30.09 5.13
C GLU A 103 12.73 -28.70 4.62
N ALA A 104 13.00 -28.52 3.32
CA ALA A 104 13.36 -27.21 2.80
C ALA A 104 12.20 -26.22 2.94
N ALA A 105 10.97 -26.66 2.65
CA ALA A 105 9.79 -25.81 2.79
C ALA A 105 9.46 -25.50 4.26
N ALA A 106 9.70 -26.43 5.18
CA ALA A 106 9.57 -26.14 6.61
C ALA A 106 10.62 -25.12 7.09
N LEU A 107 11.85 -25.20 6.58
CA LEU A 107 13.00 -24.46 7.10
C LEU A 107 13.27 -23.09 6.47
N ILE A 108 12.83 -22.84 5.23
CA ILE A 108 13.26 -21.65 4.46
C ILE A 108 13.06 -20.32 5.19
N GLU A 109 12.03 -20.24 6.04
CA GLU A 109 11.69 -19.06 6.84
C GLU A 109 11.50 -19.40 8.33
N ALA A 110 12.02 -20.53 8.79
CA ALA A 110 11.92 -20.96 10.19
C ALA A 110 13.30 -20.97 10.85
N ASP A 111 13.33 -20.77 12.16
CA ASP A 111 14.57 -20.65 12.93
C ASP A 111 15.15 -22.01 13.34
N GLU A 112 14.28 -23.00 13.54
CA GLU A 112 14.67 -24.31 14.06
C GLU A 112 13.83 -25.43 13.46
N LEU A 113 14.48 -26.51 13.00
CA LEU A 113 13.79 -27.74 12.65
C LEU A 113 13.48 -28.54 13.92
N VAL A 114 12.20 -28.76 14.20
CA VAL A 114 11.72 -29.48 15.40
C VAL A 114 11.54 -30.97 15.12
N VAL A 115 11.07 -31.30 13.92
CA VAL A 115 10.90 -32.68 13.47
C VAL A 115 11.48 -32.80 12.06
N GLU A 116 12.49 -33.66 11.93
CA GLU A 116 13.06 -34.04 10.63
C GLU A 116 12.03 -34.75 9.75
N LYS A 117 12.37 -34.97 8.48
CA LYS A 117 11.49 -35.64 7.52
C LYS A 117 10.96 -36.98 8.07
N SER A 118 9.67 -36.99 8.31
CA SER A 118 8.85 -38.13 8.69
C SER A 118 8.02 -38.61 7.49
N GLY A 119 7.71 -39.91 7.43
CA GLY A 119 7.16 -40.55 6.24
C GLY A 119 8.24 -40.93 5.22
N GLY A 120 7.83 -41.43 4.05
CA GLY A 120 8.75 -41.85 2.97
C GLY A 120 8.52 -43.26 2.40
N LYS A 121 7.67 -44.07 3.04
CA LYS A 121 7.15 -45.33 2.45
C LYS A 121 5.75 -45.17 1.80
N GLY A 122 5.06 -44.05 2.08
CA GLY A 122 3.75 -43.69 1.52
C GLY A 122 3.83 -42.65 0.40
N LEU A 123 2.71 -41.99 0.10
CA LEU A 123 2.58 -40.94 -0.92
C LEU A 123 2.99 -39.56 -0.42
N ALA A 124 3.22 -39.37 0.89
CA ALA A 124 3.61 -38.09 1.49
C ALA A 124 4.79 -38.19 2.47
N THR A 125 5.46 -37.05 2.67
CA THR A 125 6.49 -36.77 3.66
C THR A 125 6.19 -35.45 4.36
N CYS A 126 6.53 -35.36 5.64
CA CYS A 126 6.23 -34.21 6.50
C CYS A 126 7.45 -33.85 7.35
N ALA A 127 7.74 -32.57 7.52
CA ALA A 127 8.73 -32.04 8.46
C ALA A 127 8.12 -30.84 9.21
N VAL A 128 8.60 -30.56 10.42
CA VAL A 128 8.04 -29.48 11.25
C VAL A 128 9.16 -28.58 11.74
N ALA A 129 9.00 -27.28 11.56
CA ALA A 129 9.93 -26.27 12.03
C ALA A 129 9.22 -25.22 12.90
N ARG A 130 9.99 -24.47 13.69
CA ARG A 130 9.51 -23.42 14.58
C ARG A 130 10.00 -22.06 14.08
N ARG A 131 9.08 -21.12 13.98
CA ARG A 131 9.35 -19.71 13.63
C ARG A 131 9.12 -18.86 14.88
N PHE A 132 10.18 -18.31 15.46
CA PHE A 132 10.10 -17.39 16.57
C PHE A 132 9.79 -15.98 16.06
N PRO A 133 8.90 -15.22 16.72
CA PRO A 133 8.81 -13.80 16.48
C PRO A 133 10.17 -13.16 16.77
N ALA A 134 10.62 -12.25 15.91
CA ALA A 134 11.86 -11.51 16.13
C ALA A 134 11.82 -10.82 17.50
N VAL A 135 12.65 -11.30 18.44
CA VAL A 135 12.80 -10.67 19.75
C VAL A 135 13.62 -9.39 19.55
N LEU A 136 13.00 -8.23 19.75
CA LEU A 136 13.71 -6.98 19.97
C LEU A 136 14.45 -7.09 21.31
N THR A 137 15.70 -7.55 21.30
CA THR A 137 16.56 -7.48 22.48
C THR A 137 17.24 -6.10 22.54
N PRO A 138 17.12 -5.36 23.66
CA PRO A 138 17.96 -4.20 23.89
C PRO A 138 19.39 -4.66 24.22
N PHE A 139 20.36 -4.26 23.41
CA PHE A 139 21.78 -4.49 23.69
C PHE A 139 22.24 -3.69 24.92
N PRO A 140 23.09 -4.27 25.79
CA PRO A 140 23.69 -3.55 26.90
C PRO A 140 24.81 -2.63 26.41
N VAL A 141 24.78 -1.39 26.87
CA VAL A 141 25.85 -0.39 26.66
C VAL A 141 27.05 -0.80 27.52
N SER A 142 28.11 -1.27 26.87
CA SER A 142 29.44 -1.37 27.49
C SER A 142 30.11 0.01 27.49
N GLY A 143 30.25 0.60 28.67
CA GLY A 143 30.94 1.86 28.87
C GLY A 143 31.42 2.02 30.31
N GLU A 144 32.35 1.17 30.74
CA GLU A 144 33.12 1.44 31.96
C GLU A 144 34.19 2.50 31.67
N LYS A 145 34.02 3.68 32.28
CA LYS A 145 35.13 4.48 32.83
C LYS A 145 34.70 5.09 34.16
N THR A 146 35.23 4.46 35.21
CA THR A 146 35.53 4.94 36.57
C THR A 146 35.33 6.43 36.89
N SER A 147 34.53 6.72 37.93
CA SER A 147 34.95 7.49 39.13
C SER A 147 33.84 7.55 40.19
N THR A 148 34.24 7.43 41.47
CA THR A 148 33.46 7.27 42.71
C THR A 148 32.88 8.62 43.22
N PRO A 149 32.02 8.65 44.28
CA PRO A 149 30.80 9.47 44.30
C PRO A 149 30.88 10.69 45.23
N LEU A 150 29.95 11.63 45.06
CA LEU A 150 29.62 12.63 46.06
C LEU A 150 28.11 12.63 46.33
N VAL A 151 27.78 12.29 47.57
CA VAL A 151 26.46 12.37 48.19
C VAL A 151 26.12 13.83 48.46
N THR A 152 24.94 14.29 48.03
CA THR A 152 24.20 15.36 48.73
C THR A 152 22.69 15.16 48.50
N GLU A 153 21.92 15.34 49.58
CA GLU A 153 20.48 15.11 49.68
C GLU A 153 19.62 16.28 49.15
N GLY A 154 18.55 15.92 48.41
CA GLY A 154 17.22 16.58 48.39
C GLY A 154 16.97 17.75 47.41
N PRO A 155 15.69 18.08 47.05
CA PRO A 155 14.41 17.49 47.47
C PRO A 155 13.45 17.05 46.31
N ARG A 156 12.61 16.07 46.67
CA ARG A 156 11.30 15.57 46.15
C ARG A 156 10.73 16.14 44.82
N PRO A 157 10.35 15.28 43.85
CA PRO A 157 9.52 15.68 42.73
C PRO A 157 8.01 15.62 43.04
N PHE A 158 7.31 16.62 42.50
CA PHE A 158 5.86 16.73 42.39
C PHE A 158 5.24 15.51 41.70
N THR A 159 4.14 15.01 42.25
CA THR A 159 3.35 13.92 41.65
C THR A 159 2.37 14.51 40.62
N MET A 160 2.58 14.25 39.33
CA MET A 160 1.52 14.42 38.33
C MET A 160 0.61 13.19 38.40
N THR A 161 -0.66 13.43 38.73
CA THR A 161 -1.74 12.45 38.68
C THR A 161 -1.90 11.93 37.25
N ALA A 162 -1.65 10.64 37.05
CA ALA A 162 -1.99 9.93 35.82
C ALA A 162 -3.51 9.90 35.66
N MET A 163 -4.02 10.48 34.58
CA MET A 163 -5.40 10.23 34.15
C MET A 163 -5.45 8.82 33.54
N ASN A 164 -6.18 7.92 34.20
CA ASN A 164 -6.50 6.61 33.65
C ASN A 164 -7.29 6.75 32.34
N PRO A 165 -7.01 5.93 31.31
CA PRO A 165 -7.86 5.86 30.13
C PRO A 165 -9.20 5.22 30.51
N PRO A 166 -10.33 5.64 29.91
CA PRO A 166 -11.62 5.05 30.21
C PRO A 166 -11.68 3.60 29.72
N THR A 167 -11.93 2.68 30.64
CA THR A 167 -12.22 1.27 30.36
C THR A 167 -13.68 1.11 29.98
N HIS A 168 -13.99 1.22 28.69
CA HIS A 168 -15.19 0.63 28.12
C HIS A 168 -14.83 -0.18 26.86
N PRO A 169 -15.28 -1.43 26.75
CA PRO A 169 -15.08 -2.22 25.54
C PRO A 169 -15.91 -1.58 24.41
N PRO A 170 -15.40 -1.48 23.17
CA PRO A 170 -16.24 -1.04 22.07
C PRO A 170 -17.29 -2.13 21.85
N THR A 171 -18.54 -1.79 22.14
CA THR A 171 -19.70 -2.46 21.58
C THR A 171 -19.54 -2.44 20.06
N ARG A 172 -19.57 -3.63 19.45
CA ARG A 172 -19.71 -3.78 18.01
C ARG A 172 -21.08 -3.25 17.61
N ASP A 173 -21.15 -1.97 17.28
CA ASP A 173 -22.25 -1.45 16.49
C ASP A 173 -22.00 -1.88 15.03
N ILE A 174 -22.70 -2.94 14.66
CA ILE A 174 -23.00 -3.24 13.26
C ILE A 174 -23.99 -2.16 12.83
N GLU A 175 -23.50 -1.11 12.18
CA GLU A 175 -24.09 -0.45 11.00
C GLU A 175 -23.32 0.84 10.67
N SER A 176 -22.51 0.81 9.63
CA SER A 176 -22.25 2.00 8.83
C SER A 176 -22.42 1.58 7.38
N ALA A 177 -23.59 1.85 6.79
CA ALA A 177 -23.87 1.71 5.37
C ALA A 177 -23.15 2.81 4.55
N GLY A 178 -21.90 3.11 4.90
CA GLY A 178 -21.04 4.08 4.24
C GLY A 178 -20.03 3.41 3.29
N PRO A 179 -19.42 4.17 2.36
CA PRO A 179 -18.40 3.66 1.46
C PRO A 179 -17.22 3.05 2.24
N ASP A 180 -16.69 1.92 1.77
CA ASP A 180 -15.48 1.31 2.35
C ASP A 180 -14.24 2.15 2.02
N LEU A 181 -13.83 2.98 2.98
CA LEU A 181 -12.67 3.85 2.86
C LEU A 181 -11.34 3.10 2.76
N ARG A 182 -11.28 1.82 3.14
CA ARG A 182 -10.06 0.99 3.13
C ARG A 182 -9.87 0.21 1.85
N HIS A 183 -10.86 0.22 0.95
CA HIS A 183 -10.71 -0.42 -0.35
C HIS A 183 -9.74 0.41 -1.20
N HIS A 184 -8.71 -0.21 -1.76
CA HIS A 184 -7.73 0.44 -2.64
C HIS A 184 -7.53 -0.36 -3.93
N GLY A 185 -7.01 0.30 -4.98
CA GLY A 185 -7.02 -0.24 -6.34
C GLY A 185 -6.23 -1.55 -6.49
N ASP A 186 -5.21 -1.75 -5.66
CA ASP A 186 -4.39 -2.95 -5.60
C ASP A 186 -5.21 -4.20 -5.22
N ALA A 187 -6.34 -4.04 -4.51
CA ALA A 187 -7.24 -5.15 -4.21
C ALA A 187 -7.86 -5.77 -5.48
N GLU A 188 -8.00 -4.99 -6.57
CA GLU A 188 -8.57 -5.46 -7.83
C GLU A 188 -7.61 -6.36 -8.63
N VAL A 189 -6.31 -6.38 -8.32
CA VAL A 189 -5.27 -7.09 -9.09
C VAL A 189 -4.59 -8.22 -8.31
N ARG A 190 -5.03 -8.52 -7.08
CA ARG A 190 -4.47 -9.65 -6.30
C ARG A 190 -4.87 -10.99 -6.92
N GLY A 191 -3.89 -11.86 -7.14
CA GLY A 191 -4.10 -13.28 -7.44
C GLY A 191 -4.34 -13.65 -8.91
N GLU A 192 -4.38 -12.69 -9.84
CA GLU A 192 -4.64 -12.95 -11.27
C GLU A 192 -3.73 -12.12 -12.18
N ASN A 193 -3.34 -12.67 -13.34
CA ASN A 193 -2.51 -11.98 -14.33
C ASN A 193 -3.35 -11.05 -15.22
N LEU A 194 -4.00 -10.05 -14.59
CA LEU A 194 -4.86 -9.09 -15.27
C LEU A 194 -4.07 -7.89 -15.80
N THR A 195 -4.55 -7.34 -16.91
CA THR A 195 -4.13 -6.00 -17.34
C THR A 195 -4.69 -4.98 -16.35
N ASP A 196 -3.80 -4.35 -15.58
CA ASP A 196 -4.15 -3.43 -14.51
C ASP A 196 -4.56 -2.04 -15.06
N LEU A 197 -5.86 -1.73 -14.98
CA LEU A 197 -6.41 -0.37 -15.12
C LEU A 197 -6.97 0.16 -13.79
N ALA A 198 -6.75 -0.57 -12.69
CA ALA A 198 -7.26 -0.27 -11.35
C ALA A 198 -6.25 0.49 -10.48
N VAL A 199 -4.95 0.49 -10.83
CA VAL A 199 -3.90 1.22 -10.13
C VAL A 199 -3.22 2.23 -11.06
N ASN A 200 -3.11 3.47 -10.61
CA ASN A 200 -2.57 4.59 -11.42
C ASN A 200 -1.04 4.68 -11.38
N VAL A 201 -0.33 3.56 -11.36
CA VAL A 201 1.14 3.52 -11.47
C VAL A 201 1.51 3.51 -12.95
N ARG A 202 2.54 4.27 -13.34
CA ARG A 202 3.04 4.32 -14.72
C ARG A 202 3.61 2.96 -15.12
N THR A 203 3.25 2.42 -16.28
CA THR A 203 3.83 1.17 -16.79
C THR A 203 5.29 1.37 -17.21
N HIS A 204 6.04 0.27 -17.33
CA HIS A 204 7.47 0.28 -17.69
C HIS A 204 8.37 1.12 -16.76
N THR A 205 7.95 1.26 -15.50
CA THR A 205 8.71 1.92 -14.44
C THR A 205 8.99 0.96 -13.28
N PRO A 206 9.98 1.25 -12.41
CA PRO A 206 10.97 2.34 -12.48
C PRO A 206 11.91 2.22 -13.69
N PRO A 207 12.39 3.32 -14.29
CA PRO A 207 13.37 3.27 -15.38
C PRO A 207 14.70 2.65 -14.91
N GLU A 208 15.48 2.09 -15.83
CA GLU A 208 16.70 1.34 -15.51
C GLU A 208 17.71 2.17 -14.70
N TRP A 209 17.94 3.43 -15.06
CA TRP A 209 18.84 4.30 -14.33
C TRP A 209 18.41 4.50 -12.87
N LEU A 210 17.09 4.52 -12.59
CA LEU A 210 16.56 4.67 -11.24
C LEU A 210 16.69 3.36 -10.46
N ARG A 211 16.44 2.22 -11.10
CA ARG A 211 16.70 0.89 -10.52
C ARG A 211 18.15 0.74 -10.08
N GLN A 212 19.09 1.16 -10.93
CA GLN A 212 20.51 1.12 -10.62
C GLN A 212 20.86 2.01 -9.42
N ARG A 213 20.30 3.22 -9.33
CA ARG A 213 20.50 4.13 -8.18
C ARG A 213 19.96 3.54 -6.88
N ILE A 214 18.77 2.94 -6.92
CA ILE A 214 18.17 2.26 -5.78
C ILE A 214 19.04 1.06 -5.39
N ALA A 215 19.45 0.22 -6.34
CA ALA A 215 20.30 -0.94 -6.07
C ALA A 215 21.66 -0.55 -5.48
N ALA A 216 22.28 0.53 -5.95
CA ALA A 216 23.53 1.03 -5.42
C ALA A 216 23.43 1.46 -3.94
N SER A 217 22.26 1.93 -3.49
CA SER A 217 22.05 2.29 -2.07
C SER A 217 22.10 1.09 -1.11
N LEU A 218 21.89 -0.14 -1.62
CA LEU A 218 21.79 -1.35 -0.79
C LEU A 218 23.08 -1.68 -0.04
N VAL A 219 24.23 -1.18 -0.51
CA VAL A 219 25.53 -1.36 0.17
C VAL A 219 25.60 -0.61 1.51
N SER A 220 24.73 0.36 1.75
CA SER A 220 24.72 1.23 2.94
C SER A 220 23.69 0.84 4.00
N LEU A 221 22.94 -0.25 3.81
CA LEU A 221 21.79 -0.61 4.65
C LEU A 221 22.10 -0.88 6.13
N ALA A 222 23.37 -1.18 6.46
CA ALA A 222 23.77 -1.38 7.85
C ALA A 222 23.76 -0.08 8.67
N ALA A 223 23.76 1.09 8.02
CA ALA A 223 23.67 2.38 8.68
C ALA A 223 22.22 2.89 8.73
N TYR A 224 21.88 3.63 9.78
CA TYR A 224 20.61 4.36 9.84
C TYR A 224 20.53 5.39 8.70
N PRO A 225 19.34 5.61 8.12
CA PRO A 225 19.18 6.53 7.00
C PRO A 225 19.42 7.98 7.42
N ASP A 226 20.12 8.73 6.56
CA ASP A 226 20.28 10.19 6.65
C ASP A 226 19.59 10.85 5.45
N GLY A 227 18.51 11.59 5.72
CA GLY A 227 17.68 12.24 4.71
C GLY A 227 18.16 13.62 4.27
N THR A 228 19.30 14.11 4.77
CA THR A 228 19.75 15.50 4.56
C THR A 228 19.85 15.87 3.08
N SER A 229 20.58 15.08 2.27
CA SER A 229 20.77 15.34 0.83
C SER A 229 19.46 15.25 0.05
N ALA A 230 18.65 14.22 0.32
CA ALA A 230 17.35 14.05 -0.34
C ALA A 230 16.41 15.23 -0.03
N ARG A 231 16.36 15.69 1.22
CA ARG A 231 15.53 16.83 1.64
C ARG A 231 16.00 18.12 0.97
N ALA A 232 17.31 18.34 0.86
CA ALA A 232 17.88 19.46 0.13
C ALA A 232 17.52 19.43 -1.37
N ALA A 233 17.59 18.26 -2.02
CA ALA A 233 17.23 18.12 -3.43
C ALA A 233 15.74 18.42 -3.70
N VAL A 234 14.84 18.00 -2.79
CA VAL A 234 13.42 18.37 -2.87
C VAL A 234 13.23 19.87 -2.70
N ALA A 235 13.91 20.48 -1.74
CA ALA A 235 13.84 21.91 -1.48
C ALA A 235 14.30 22.72 -2.71
N GLU A 236 15.43 22.32 -3.32
CA GLU A 236 15.97 22.93 -4.53
C GLU A 236 15.00 22.84 -5.71
N ARG A 237 14.39 21.66 -5.96
CA ARG A 237 13.39 21.49 -7.03
C ARG A 237 12.27 22.53 -6.94
N HIS A 238 11.78 22.79 -5.74
CA HIS A 238 10.61 23.65 -5.51
C HIS A 238 10.98 25.10 -5.20
N GLY A 239 12.27 25.45 -5.17
CA GLY A 239 12.74 26.79 -4.82
C GLY A 239 12.40 27.17 -3.37
N LEU A 240 12.35 26.20 -2.46
CA LEU A 240 11.98 26.40 -1.07
C LEU A 240 13.20 26.26 -0.13
N PRO A 241 13.19 26.93 1.03
CA PRO A 241 14.07 26.59 2.15
C PRO A 241 13.87 25.14 2.62
N VAL A 242 14.96 24.51 3.08
CA VAL A 242 14.97 23.09 3.46
C VAL A 242 14.08 22.77 4.66
N GLU A 243 13.85 23.73 5.55
CA GLU A 243 12.93 23.66 6.69
C GLU A 243 11.45 23.58 6.30
N ARG A 244 11.11 23.84 5.03
CA ARG A 244 9.76 23.68 4.49
C ARG A 244 9.48 22.28 3.94
N VAL A 245 10.44 21.36 4.06
CA VAL A 245 10.34 20.02 3.47
C VAL A 245 10.37 18.94 4.55
N LEU A 246 9.38 18.04 4.52
CA LEU A 246 9.39 16.79 5.28
C LEU A 246 9.29 15.60 4.35
N LEU A 247 10.25 14.68 4.39
CA LEU A 247 10.18 13.41 3.65
C LEU A 247 9.30 12.42 4.40
N THR A 248 8.52 11.64 3.67
CA THR A 248 7.55 10.69 4.24
C THR A 248 7.59 9.33 3.53
N ALA A 249 7.18 8.27 4.24
CA ALA A 249 7.02 6.90 3.74
C ALA A 249 5.82 6.78 2.77
N GLY A 250 5.83 7.61 1.73
CA GLY A 250 4.70 7.88 0.84
C GLY A 250 3.72 8.90 1.44
N ALA A 251 2.90 9.50 0.57
CA ALA A 251 1.88 10.48 0.97
C ALA A 251 0.86 9.94 2.00
N ALA A 252 0.70 8.62 2.09
CA ALA A 252 -0.16 7.99 3.10
C ALA A 252 0.32 8.28 4.54
N GLU A 253 1.63 8.27 4.79
CA GLU A 253 2.16 8.65 6.10
C GLU A 253 1.85 10.12 6.40
N ALA A 254 1.98 11.01 5.41
CA ALA A 254 1.67 12.42 5.58
C ALA A 254 0.23 12.66 6.08
N PHE A 255 -0.76 11.94 5.55
CA PHE A 255 -2.15 12.03 6.04
C PHE A 255 -2.28 11.59 7.50
N VAL A 256 -1.57 10.54 7.90
CA VAL A 256 -1.54 10.07 9.30
C VAL A 256 -0.88 11.11 10.22
N LEU A 257 0.22 11.71 9.80
CA LEU A 257 0.90 12.77 10.56
C LEU A 257 0.01 14.00 10.71
N ILE A 258 -0.60 14.46 9.62
CA ILE A 258 -1.54 15.59 9.61
C ILE A 258 -2.69 15.34 10.58
N ALA A 259 -3.31 14.15 10.51
CA ALA A 259 -4.44 13.79 11.36
C ALA A 259 -4.08 13.74 12.85
N ARG A 260 -2.83 13.43 13.20
CA ARG A 260 -2.39 13.28 14.60
C ARG A 260 -1.78 14.54 15.18
N ALA A 261 -1.08 15.34 14.38
CA ALA A 261 -0.26 16.45 14.85
C ALA A 261 -0.94 17.82 14.73
N LEU A 262 -1.82 18.01 13.74
CA LEU A 262 -2.41 19.31 13.46
C LEU A 262 -3.79 19.48 14.10
N PRO A 263 -4.19 20.71 14.47
CA PRO A 263 -5.56 20.98 14.92
C PRO A 263 -6.58 20.61 13.84
N ALA A 264 -7.60 19.83 14.24
CA ALA A 264 -8.64 19.33 13.37
C ALA A 264 -9.96 19.16 14.15
N ARG A 265 -10.53 20.26 14.66
CA ARG A 265 -11.80 20.21 15.41
C ARG A 265 -13.00 20.07 14.48
N CYS A 266 -12.92 20.65 13.29
CA CYS A 266 -13.93 20.57 12.24
C CYS A 266 -13.26 20.26 10.89
N PRO A 267 -12.62 19.09 10.74
CA PRO A 267 -11.95 18.74 9.50
C PRO A 267 -12.97 18.42 8.40
N VAL A 268 -12.70 18.92 7.20
CA VAL A 268 -13.51 18.71 6.00
C VAL A 268 -12.68 18.05 4.91
N VAL A 269 -13.23 17.00 4.31
CA VAL A 269 -12.63 16.31 3.16
C VAL A 269 -13.55 16.48 1.95
N VAL A 270 -13.03 17.03 0.86
CA VAL A 270 -13.78 17.26 -0.38
C VAL A 270 -13.87 15.99 -1.20
N HIS A 271 -15.05 15.42 -1.39
CA HIS A 271 -15.27 14.16 -2.09
C HIS A 271 -16.04 14.35 -3.40
N PRO A 272 -15.94 13.42 -4.37
CA PRO A 272 -15.15 12.20 -4.33
C PRO A 272 -13.66 12.48 -4.50
N GLN A 273 -12.85 11.95 -3.58
CA GLN A 273 -11.39 11.99 -3.63
C GLN A 273 -10.80 10.71 -3.02
N PHE A 274 -9.47 10.61 -3.02
CA PHE A 274 -8.75 9.50 -2.39
C PHE A 274 -9.18 9.36 -0.93
N THR A 275 -9.40 8.15 -0.45
CA THR A 275 -10.10 7.90 0.81
C THR A 275 -9.20 7.99 2.05
N GLU A 276 -7.89 7.91 1.87
CA GLU A 276 -6.90 7.91 2.95
C GLU A 276 -6.95 9.13 3.89
N PRO A 277 -7.16 10.38 3.43
CA PRO A 277 -7.25 11.53 4.32
C PRO A 277 -8.39 11.39 5.32
N GLU A 278 -9.58 10.99 4.85
CA GLU A 278 -10.72 10.74 5.73
C GLU A 278 -10.47 9.54 6.65
N ALA A 279 -9.91 8.45 6.12
CA ALA A 279 -9.59 7.27 6.91
C ALA A 279 -8.60 7.59 8.04
N ALA A 280 -7.54 8.37 7.76
CA ALA A 280 -6.54 8.80 8.73
C ALA A 280 -7.14 9.72 9.81
N LEU A 281 -7.95 10.70 9.42
CA LEU A 281 -8.65 11.59 10.36
C LEU A 281 -9.58 10.82 11.29
N ARG A 282 -10.38 9.90 10.75
CA ARG A 282 -11.26 9.03 11.56
C ARG A 282 -10.46 8.11 12.48
N ALA A 283 -9.35 7.55 12.00
CA ALA A 283 -8.48 6.71 12.81
C ALA A 283 -7.79 7.48 13.96
N ALA A 284 -7.61 8.79 13.81
CA ALA A 284 -7.15 9.70 14.87
C ALA A 284 -8.27 10.18 15.81
N GLY A 285 -9.53 9.77 15.57
CA GLY A 285 -10.68 10.09 16.43
C GLY A 285 -11.47 11.33 16.03
N HIS A 286 -11.22 11.91 14.85
CA HIS A 286 -11.91 13.12 14.41
C HIS A 286 -13.26 12.84 13.76
N GLY A 287 -14.24 13.71 14.02
CA GLY A 287 -15.49 13.77 13.26
C GLY A 287 -15.27 14.51 11.93
N VAL A 288 -15.34 13.78 10.81
CA VAL A 288 -14.99 14.33 9.49
C VAL A 288 -16.24 14.82 8.75
N GLY A 289 -16.28 16.12 8.45
CA GLY A 289 -17.23 16.71 7.52
C GLY A 289 -16.89 16.38 6.07
N ARG A 290 -17.91 16.29 5.22
CA ARG A 290 -17.72 16.03 3.78
C ARG A 290 -18.37 17.13 2.96
N VAL A 291 -17.65 17.62 1.96
CA VAL A 291 -18.22 18.39 0.86
C VAL A 291 -18.29 17.46 -0.35
N LEU A 292 -19.49 17.14 -0.82
CA LEU A 292 -19.69 16.23 -1.96
C LEU A 292 -19.85 17.05 -3.25
N LEU A 293 -18.85 16.98 -4.11
CA LEU A 293 -18.86 17.52 -5.47
C LEU A 293 -19.81 16.69 -6.33
N ARG A 294 -20.55 17.38 -7.21
CA ARG A 294 -21.63 16.78 -7.98
C ARG A 294 -21.22 16.57 -9.43
N GLU A 295 -21.78 15.53 -10.05
CA GLU A 295 -21.61 15.25 -11.47
C GLU A 295 -22.12 16.41 -12.34
N GLU A 296 -23.26 17.03 -11.97
CA GLU A 296 -23.88 18.15 -12.70
C GLU A 296 -22.98 19.38 -12.82
N ASP A 297 -22.07 19.57 -11.85
CA ASP A 297 -21.08 20.65 -11.84
C ASP A 297 -19.73 20.22 -12.47
N GLY A 298 -19.68 19.03 -13.07
CA GLY A 298 -18.45 18.42 -13.59
C GLY A 298 -17.44 18.05 -12.50
N PHE A 299 -17.92 17.76 -11.28
CA PHE A 299 -17.11 17.56 -10.08
C PHE A 299 -16.14 18.72 -9.79
N ARG A 300 -16.50 19.95 -10.16
CA ARG A 300 -15.72 21.14 -9.81
C ARG A 300 -16.05 21.60 -8.39
N LEU A 301 -15.03 21.99 -7.64
CA LEU A 301 -15.19 22.53 -6.30
C LEU A 301 -15.70 23.97 -6.36
N ASP A 302 -16.78 24.25 -5.64
CA ASP A 302 -17.12 25.62 -5.24
C ASP A 302 -16.54 25.87 -3.84
N PRO A 303 -15.59 26.82 -3.66
CA PRO A 303 -15.06 27.17 -2.35
C PRO A 303 -16.13 27.59 -1.34
N ALA A 304 -17.27 28.14 -1.79
CA ALA A 304 -18.37 28.53 -0.90
C ALA A 304 -19.12 27.33 -0.30
N ALA A 305 -18.95 26.12 -0.85
CA ALA A 305 -19.51 24.90 -0.28
C ALA A 305 -18.73 24.40 0.94
N VAL A 306 -17.51 24.89 1.17
CA VAL A 306 -16.69 24.54 2.34
C VAL A 306 -17.13 25.40 3.53
N PRO A 307 -17.61 24.79 4.63
CA PRO A 307 -18.08 25.54 5.79
C PRO A 307 -17.02 26.49 6.34
N ASP A 308 -17.45 27.65 6.83
CA ASP A 308 -16.54 28.60 7.44
C ASP A 308 -15.90 28.00 8.68
N GLU A 309 -16.59 27.29 9.55
CA GLU A 309 -16.01 26.70 10.76
C GLU A 309 -14.90 25.66 10.51
N ALA A 310 -14.74 25.16 9.28
CA ALA A 310 -13.71 24.17 8.98
C ALA A 310 -12.31 24.72 9.29
N ASP A 311 -11.54 24.00 10.12
CA ASP A 311 -10.17 24.35 10.53
C ASP A 311 -9.10 23.49 9.85
N LEU A 312 -9.51 22.41 9.19
CA LEU A 312 -8.67 21.63 8.29
C LEU A 312 -9.49 21.26 7.05
N VAL A 313 -8.96 21.51 5.85
CA VAL A 313 -9.62 21.18 4.59
C VAL A 313 -8.67 20.37 3.72
N VAL A 314 -9.10 19.20 3.25
CA VAL A 314 -8.30 18.36 2.33
C VAL A 314 -8.92 18.34 0.93
N VAL A 315 -8.11 18.64 -0.08
CA VAL A 315 -8.49 18.57 -1.50
C VAL A 315 -7.37 17.89 -2.30
N GLY A 316 -7.70 16.92 -3.15
CA GLY A 316 -6.75 16.38 -4.13
C GLY A 316 -6.67 17.25 -5.37
N ASN A 317 -5.49 17.38 -5.99
CA ASN A 317 -5.35 18.14 -7.24
C ASN A 317 -4.20 17.60 -8.13
N PRO A 318 -4.48 16.97 -9.29
CA PRO A 318 -5.78 16.53 -9.78
C PRO A 318 -6.50 15.57 -8.82
N THR A 319 -7.82 15.72 -8.68
CA THR A 319 -8.65 14.90 -7.80
C THR A 319 -8.73 13.44 -8.28
N ASN A 320 -8.38 12.46 -7.43
CA ASN A 320 -8.63 11.04 -7.69
C ASN A 320 -9.92 10.61 -6.99
N PRO A 321 -11.02 10.26 -7.68
CA PRO A 321 -10.99 9.58 -8.98
C PRO A 321 -11.41 10.42 -10.19
N THR A 322 -11.86 11.65 -10.02
CA THR A 322 -12.52 12.44 -11.09
C THR A 322 -11.56 12.92 -12.18
N SER A 323 -10.27 13.00 -11.86
CA SER A 323 -9.20 13.52 -12.72
C SER A 323 -9.29 15.04 -12.95
N VAL A 324 -10.18 15.73 -12.25
CA VAL A 324 -10.36 17.19 -12.33
C VAL A 324 -9.15 17.90 -11.74
N LEU A 325 -8.59 18.84 -12.50
CA LEU A 325 -7.58 19.78 -12.03
C LEU A 325 -8.25 21.11 -11.70
N HIS A 326 -8.35 21.43 -10.42
CA HIS A 326 -8.87 22.70 -9.94
C HIS A 326 -7.84 23.82 -10.16
N PRO A 327 -8.26 25.03 -10.57
CA PRO A 327 -7.38 26.18 -10.66
C PRO A 327 -6.76 26.53 -9.29
N ALA A 328 -5.49 26.91 -9.26
CA ALA A 328 -4.77 27.32 -8.05
C ALA A 328 -5.50 28.46 -7.33
N ALA A 329 -5.92 29.48 -8.09
CA ALA A 329 -6.67 30.62 -7.56
C ALA A 329 -8.01 30.23 -6.89
N LEU A 330 -8.60 29.10 -7.29
CA LEU A 330 -9.81 28.58 -6.66
C LEU A 330 -9.49 27.94 -5.31
N LEU A 331 -8.43 27.13 -5.25
CA LEU A 331 -7.97 26.49 -4.02
C LEU A 331 -7.47 27.53 -3.00
N GLU A 332 -6.79 28.58 -3.47
CA GLU A 332 -6.34 29.71 -2.64
C GLU A 332 -7.47 30.36 -1.84
N ARG A 333 -8.69 30.42 -2.39
CA ARG A 333 -9.87 30.97 -1.71
C ARG A 333 -10.30 30.16 -0.48
N LEU A 334 -9.84 28.92 -0.35
CA LEU A 334 -10.09 28.11 0.84
C LEU A 334 -9.18 28.49 2.00
N ALA A 335 -8.03 29.11 1.71
CA ALA A 335 -7.02 29.46 2.69
C ALA A 335 -7.46 30.69 3.52
N ARG A 336 -7.17 30.63 4.82
CA ARG A 336 -7.45 31.72 5.76
C ARG A 336 -6.70 31.51 7.07
N PRO A 337 -6.54 32.55 7.90
CA PRO A 337 -5.91 32.41 9.21
C PRO A 337 -6.58 31.32 10.07
N GLY A 338 -5.77 30.48 10.69
CA GLY A 338 -6.24 29.41 11.59
C GLY A 338 -6.86 28.18 10.88
N ARG A 339 -6.82 28.12 9.55
CA ARG A 339 -7.21 26.93 8.79
C ARG A 339 -5.97 26.31 8.13
N THR A 340 -5.84 24.99 8.26
CA THR A 340 -4.89 24.19 7.47
C THR A 340 -5.55 23.80 6.16
N LEU A 341 -4.98 24.20 5.03
CA LEU A 341 -5.40 23.78 3.69
C LEU A 341 -4.42 22.73 3.18
N VAL A 342 -4.86 21.46 3.15
CA VAL A 342 -4.07 20.35 2.62
C VAL A 342 -4.44 20.13 1.15
N VAL A 343 -3.46 20.25 0.27
CA VAL A 343 -3.61 19.98 -1.17
C VAL A 343 -2.77 18.76 -1.54
N ASP A 344 -3.44 17.65 -1.90
CA ASP A 344 -2.79 16.42 -2.35
C ASP A 344 -2.47 16.49 -3.84
N GLU A 345 -1.22 16.80 -4.15
CA GLU A 345 -0.65 16.88 -5.49
C GLU A 345 0.05 15.59 -5.92
N ALA A 346 -0.36 14.42 -5.39
CA ALA A 346 0.23 13.12 -5.74
C ALA A 346 0.24 12.79 -7.25
N PHE A 347 -0.57 13.47 -8.06
CA PHE A 347 -0.65 13.30 -9.52
C PHE A 347 -0.20 14.55 -10.30
N MET A 348 0.31 15.59 -9.66
CA MET A 348 0.64 16.83 -10.36
C MET A 348 1.78 16.68 -11.36
N ASP A 349 2.72 15.75 -11.13
CA ASP A 349 3.81 15.42 -12.08
C ASP A 349 3.31 15.00 -13.48
N VAL A 350 2.06 14.52 -13.62
CA VAL A 350 1.50 14.09 -14.91
C VAL A 350 0.75 15.19 -15.65
N VAL A 351 0.69 16.38 -15.06
CA VAL A 351 0.12 17.56 -15.68
C VAL A 351 1.26 18.31 -16.38
N PRO A 352 1.19 18.53 -17.71
CA PRO A 352 2.23 19.26 -18.42
C PRO A 352 2.52 20.63 -17.78
N GLY A 353 3.80 20.87 -17.50
CA GLY A 353 4.29 22.08 -16.82
C GLY A 353 3.85 22.23 -15.37
N GLU A 354 3.28 21.19 -14.75
CA GLU A 354 2.72 21.23 -13.39
C GLU A 354 1.79 22.44 -13.17
N ARG A 355 1.02 22.82 -14.19
CA ARG A 355 0.11 23.97 -14.12
C ARG A 355 -0.88 23.80 -12.96
N GLU A 356 -1.22 24.90 -12.31
CA GLU A 356 -2.07 24.96 -11.10
C GLU A 356 -1.46 24.32 -9.84
N ALA A 357 -0.18 23.92 -9.87
CA ALA A 357 0.53 23.49 -8.68
C ALA A 357 0.75 24.63 -7.67
N LEU A 358 0.71 24.25 -6.40
CA LEU A 358 0.92 25.10 -5.24
C LEU A 358 2.22 24.74 -4.50
N CYS A 359 2.96 23.72 -4.94
CA CYS A 359 4.15 23.18 -4.26
C CYS A 359 5.31 24.19 -4.05
N GLY A 360 5.33 25.33 -4.73
CA GLY A 360 6.30 26.42 -4.51
C GLY A 360 5.73 27.67 -3.81
N ARG A 361 4.43 27.67 -3.46
CA ARG A 361 3.76 28.85 -2.91
C ARG A 361 4.01 28.98 -1.40
N THR A 362 4.34 30.19 -0.97
CA THR A 362 4.63 30.52 0.44
C THR A 362 3.77 31.67 0.97
N ASP A 363 2.95 32.27 0.11
CA ASP A 363 2.05 33.39 0.40
C ASP A 363 0.63 32.94 0.82
N ILE A 364 0.35 31.64 0.73
CA ILE A 364 -0.96 31.06 1.05
C ILE A 364 -0.97 30.57 2.51
N PRO A 365 -1.76 31.18 3.41
CA PRO A 365 -1.72 30.86 4.83
C PRO A 365 -2.21 29.44 5.11
N GLY A 366 -1.45 28.69 5.93
CA GLY A 366 -1.82 27.35 6.36
C GLY A 366 -1.77 26.29 5.25
N LEU A 367 -1.11 26.58 4.13
CA LEU A 367 -0.96 25.65 3.02
C LEU A 367 -0.03 24.50 3.39
N VAL A 368 -0.50 23.29 3.11
CA VAL A 368 0.25 22.04 3.20
C VAL A 368 0.08 21.31 1.87
N VAL A 369 1.15 21.18 1.09
CA VAL A 369 1.14 20.45 -0.18
C VAL A 369 1.76 19.08 0.00
N LEU A 370 1.09 18.04 -0.50
CA LEU A 370 1.60 16.68 -0.51
C LEU A 370 2.02 16.27 -1.91
N ARG A 371 3.20 15.67 -2.04
CA ARG A 371 3.69 15.12 -3.31
C ARG A 371 4.04 13.65 -3.14
N SER A 372 3.88 12.90 -4.23
CA SER A 372 4.20 11.48 -4.26
C SER A 372 5.12 11.16 -5.42
N LEU A 373 6.16 10.37 -5.16
CA LEU A 373 7.02 9.82 -6.21
C LEU A 373 6.58 8.40 -6.62
N THR A 374 5.53 7.87 -5.99
CA THR A 374 5.12 6.48 -6.15
C THR A 374 4.51 6.18 -7.52
N LYS A 375 3.76 7.13 -8.09
CA LYS A 375 2.93 6.90 -9.28
C LYS A 375 3.71 7.13 -10.57
N THR A 376 4.31 8.31 -10.69
CA THR A 376 5.12 8.73 -11.85
C THR A 376 6.31 7.81 -12.08
N TRP A 377 7.00 7.41 -11.00
CA TRP A 377 8.26 6.68 -11.07
C TRP A 377 8.15 5.18 -10.80
N GLY A 378 6.95 4.64 -10.57
CA GLY A 378 6.80 3.21 -10.29
C GLY A 378 7.28 2.77 -8.92
N LEU A 379 7.40 3.70 -7.97
CA LEU A 379 7.96 3.47 -6.64
C LEU A 379 6.89 3.12 -5.59
N ALA A 380 5.76 2.56 -6.01
CA ALA A 380 4.65 2.25 -5.13
C ALA A 380 5.00 1.21 -4.05
N GLY A 381 5.93 0.28 -4.31
CA GLY A 381 6.44 -0.63 -3.30
C GLY A 381 7.53 -0.03 -2.40
N LEU A 382 8.24 1.00 -2.86
CA LEU A 382 9.33 1.64 -2.11
C LEU A 382 8.83 2.65 -1.07
N ARG A 383 7.62 3.21 -1.28
CA ARG A 383 6.93 4.12 -0.36
C ARG A 383 7.72 5.43 -0.13
N ILE A 384 7.60 6.38 -1.05
CA ILE A 384 8.27 7.68 -0.93
C ILE A 384 7.40 8.85 -1.39
N GLY A 385 7.33 9.87 -0.55
CA GLY A 385 6.61 11.11 -0.75
C GLY A 385 7.19 12.22 0.12
N TYR A 386 6.60 13.40 0.07
CA TYR A 386 7.04 14.53 0.88
C TYR A 386 5.93 15.55 1.08
N VAL A 387 6.07 16.32 2.16
CA VAL A 387 5.23 17.46 2.54
C VAL A 387 6.01 18.74 2.28
N LEU A 388 5.34 19.74 1.73
CA LEU A 388 5.81 21.11 1.61
C LEU A 388 4.87 22.02 2.39
N ALA A 389 5.37 22.70 3.43
CA ALA A 389 4.55 23.55 4.30
C ALA A 389 5.40 24.62 5.00
N ASP A 390 4.76 25.48 5.78
CA ASP A 390 5.49 26.41 6.66
C ASP A 390 6.38 25.66 7.67
N PRO A 391 7.55 26.22 8.05
CA PRO A 391 8.51 25.54 8.93
C PRO A 391 7.92 25.08 10.26
N GLU A 392 7.00 25.86 10.84
CA GLU A 392 6.30 25.50 12.08
C GLU A 392 5.42 24.25 11.89
N THR A 393 4.72 24.16 10.76
CA THR A 393 3.90 22.98 10.43
C THR A 393 4.79 21.77 10.18
N VAL A 394 5.90 21.93 9.46
CA VAL A 394 6.87 20.86 9.24
C VAL A 394 7.45 20.35 10.57
N ALA A 395 7.78 21.25 11.49
CA ALA A 395 8.28 20.88 12.82
C ALA A 395 7.27 20.05 13.62
N LEU A 396 6.00 20.44 13.65
CA LEU A 396 4.93 19.68 14.31
C LEU A 396 4.75 18.28 13.70
N LEU A 397 4.78 18.19 12.36
CA LEU A 397 4.68 16.91 11.67
C LEU A 397 5.89 16.02 11.93
N ALA A 398 7.10 16.60 11.94
CA ALA A 398 8.35 15.88 12.21
C ALA A 398 8.42 15.36 13.65
N GLU A 399 7.90 16.12 14.63
CA GLU A 399 7.82 15.68 16.03
C GLU A 399 6.90 14.45 16.19
N ALA A 400 5.81 14.40 15.43
CA ALA A 400 4.90 13.26 15.41
C ALA A 400 5.38 12.09 14.53
N GLN A 401 6.44 12.28 13.74
CA GLN A 401 6.93 11.27 12.81
C GLN A 401 7.84 10.25 13.53
N PRO A 402 7.69 8.94 13.25
CA PRO A 402 8.63 7.95 13.76
C PRO A 402 10.07 8.25 13.36
N LEU A 403 11.04 7.87 14.20
CA LEU A 403 12.45 7.97 13.85
C LEU A 403 12.76 7.09 12.64
N TRP A 404 13.60 7.63 11.74
CA TRP A 404 14.02 6.97 10.49
C TRP A 404 12.85 6.43 9.64
N PRO A 405 11.85 7.27 9.33
CA PRO A 405 10.61 6.85 8.67
C PRO A 405 10.83 6.46 7.20
N VAL A 406 11.86 7.01 6.58
CA VAL A 406 12.18 6.83 5.17
C VAL A 406 13.50 6.06 5.05
N SER A 407 13.45 4.93 4.34
CA SER A 407 14.61 4.03 4.18
C SER A 407 15.68 4.61 3.25
N SER A 408 16.94 4.19 3.41
CA SER A 408 18.06 4.64 2.56
C SER A 408 17.79 4.47 1.06
N PRO A 409 17.18 3.37 0.57
CA PRO A 409 16.82 3.25 -0.85
C PRO A 409 15.73 4.22 -1.29
N ALA A 410 14.77 4.54 -0.41
CA ALA A 410 13.74 5.54 -0.67
C ALA A 410 14.32 6.97 -0.74
N LEU A 411 15.31 7.28 0.12
CA LEU A 411 16.04 8.55 0.08
C LEU A 411 16.86 8.70 -1.20
N ALA A 412 17.60 7.66 -1.59
CA ALA A 412 18.36 7.65 -2.84
C ALA A 412 17.45 7.83 -4.07
N ALA A 413 16.25 7.21 -4.05
CA ALA A 413 15.26 7.41 -5.08
C ALA A 413 14.70 8.85 -5.10
N ALA A 414 14.41 9.42 -3.93
CA ALA A 414 13.93 10.80 -3.81
C ALA A 414 14.93 11.78 -4.43
N GLU A 415 16.20 11.69 -4.05
CA GLU A 415 17.27 12.53 -4.60
C GLU A 415 17.38 12.37 -6.12
N ALA A 416 17.44 11.12 -6.61
CA ALA A 416 17.59 10.86 -8.03
C ALA A 416 16.40 11.35 -8.88
N CYS A 417 15.18 11.35 -8.31
CA CYS A 417 13.98 11.86 -8.99
C CYS A 417 13.92 13.40 -9.05
N MET A 418 14.78 14.11 -8.31
CA MET A 418 14.89 15.58 -8.37
C MET A 418 15.96 16.05 -9.36
N GLU A 419 16.79 15.14 -9.89
CA GLU A 419 17.84 15.50 -10.85
C GLU A 419 17.24 16.07 -12.15
N PRO A 420 17.90 17.04 -12.81
CA PRO A 420 17.38 17.66 -14.04
C PRO A 420 16.96 16.67 -15.12
N ARG A 421 17.73 15.58 -15.32
CA ARG A 421 17.39 14.51 -16.27
C ARG A 421 16.07 13.81 -15.93
N ALA A 422 15.79 13.60 -14.63
CA ALA A 422 14.57 12.96 -14.17
C ALA A 422 13.38 13.89 -14.37
N LEU A 423 13.54 15.19 -14.11
CA LEU A 423 12.50 16.19 -14.34
C LEU A 423 12.10 16.28 -15.82
N VAL A 424 13.08 16.24 -16.73
CA VAL A 424 12.81 16.17 -18.18
C VAL A 424 12.04 14.90 -18.55
N GLU A 425 12.46 13.72 -18.06
CA GLU A 425 11.75 12.46 -18.33
C GLU A 425 10.31 12.47 -17.77
N ALA A 426 10.10 13.07 -16.59
CA ALA A 426 8.77 13.23 -16.01
C ALA A 426 7.89 14.15 -16.87
N ALA A 427 8.41 15.28 -17.35
CA ALA A 427 7.70 16.20 -18.22
C ALA A 427 7.30 15.53 -19.55
N GLU A 428 8.21 14.82 -20.21
CA GLU A 428 7.87 14.07 -21.41
C GLU A 428 6.82 12.98 -21.16
N ALA A 429 6.84 12.35 -19.97
CA ALA A 429 5.84 11.38 -19.60
C ALA A 429 4.46 12.02 -19.38
N ALA A 430 4.39 13.24 -18.83
CA ALA A 430 3.16 14.02 -18.70
C ALA A 430 2.53 14.32 -20.08
N ASP A 431 3.37 14.67 -21.06
CA ASP A 431 2.94 14.90 -22.45
C ASP A 431 2.42 13.60 -23.08
N ARG A 432 3.15 12.49 -22.93
CA ARG A 432 2.71 11.16 -23.42
C ARG A 432 1.37 10.74 -22.80
N ILE A 433 1.21 10.87 -21.48
CA ILE A 433 -0.04 10.55 -20.78
C ILE A 433 -1.19 11.41 -21.31
N THR A 434 -0.93 12.67 -21.69
CA THR A 434 -1.95 13.54 -22.28
C THR A 434 -2.45 13.00 -23.63
N VAL A 435 -1.54 12.52 -24.48
CA VAL A 435 -1.89 11.89 -25.77
C VAL A 435 -2.64 10.57 -25.55
N ASP A 436 -2.13 9.70 -24.67
CA ASP A 436 -2.76 8.41 -24.38
C ASP A 436 -4.16 8.58 -23.77
N ARG A 437 -4.34 9.56 -22.88
CA ARG A 437 -5.64 9.90 -22.29
C ARG A 437 -6.62 10.38 -23.35
N ALA A 438 -6.18 11.21 -24.30
CA ALA A 438 -7.02 11.65 -25.41
C ALA A 438 -7.45 10.47 -26.28
N HIS A 439 -6.56 9.52 -26.54
CA HIS A 439 -6.88 8.28 -27.28
C HIS A 439 -7.91 7.41 -26.54
N LEU A 440 -7.76 7.24 -25.22
CA LEU A 440 -8.73 6.52 -24.39
C LEU A 440 -10.10 7.21 -24.41
N LEU A 441 -10.15 8.53 -24.20
CA LEU A 441 -11.41 9.29 -24.20
C LEU A 441 -12.11 9.24 -25.56
N ALA A 442 -11.37 9.37 -26.66
CA ALA A 442 -11.93 9.25 -28.01
C ALA A 442 -12.53 7.85 -28.25
N GLY A 443 -11.83 6.79 -27.83
CA GLY A 443 -12.37 5.43 -27.96
C GLY A 443 -13.58 5.16 -27.06
N LEU A 444 -13.62 5.73 -25.86
CA LEU A 444 -14.77 5.63 -24.96
C LEU A 444 -16.01 6.38 -25.50
N ALA A 445 -15.82 7.46 -26.25
CA ALA A 445 -16.89 8.25 -26.84
C ALA A 445 -17.69 7.50 -27.93
N GLU A 446 -17.15 6.41 -28.47
CA GLU A 446 -17.85 5.54 -29.43
C GLU A 446 -18.93 4.67 -28.76
N PHE A 447 -18.95 4.59 -27.41
CA PHE A 447 -19.94 3.84 -26.65
C PHE A 447 -21.03 4.76 -26.11
N SER A 448 -22.26 4.63 -26.63
CA SER A 448 -23.40 5.44 -26.19
C SER A 448 -23.77 5.25 -24.70
N GLU A 449 -23.40 4.11 -24.14
CA GLU A 449 -23.65 3.66 -22.78
C GLU A 449 -22.64 4.20 -21.76
N VAL A 450 -21.54 4.80 -22.24
CA VAL A 450 -20.43 5.25 -21.40
C VAL A 450 -20.35 6.78 -21.44
N ARG A 451 -20.41 7.40 -20.25
CA ARG A 451 -20.06 8.82 -20.09
C ARG A 451 -18.76 8.96 -19.33
N ALA A 452 -17.77 9.62 -19.92
CA ALA A 452 -16.56 10.00 -19.22
C ALA A 452 -16.73 11.38 -18.58
N VAL A 453 -16.12 11.59 -17.41
CA VAL A 453 -15.97 12.94 -16.83
C VAL A 453 -15.12 13.78 -17.76
N GLU A 454 -15.66 14.94 -18.13
CA GLU A 454 -15.00 15.88 -19.02
C GLU A 454 -13.74 16.47 -18.38
N GLU A 455 -12.83 16.94 -19.22
CA GLU A 455 -11.60 17.65 -18.81
C GLU A 455 -10.65 16.90 -17.86
N ALA A 456 -10.64 15.57 -17.87
CA ALA A 456 -9.65 14.78 -17.13
C ALA A 456 -8.19 15.24 -17.41
N ARG A 457 -7.40 15.40 -16.35
CA ARG A 457 -5.98 15.86 -16.39
C ARG A 457 -5.00 14.94 -15.66
N GLY A 458 -5.47 14.04 -14.80
CA GLY A 458 -4.65 13.00 -14.18
C GLY A 458 -4.37 11.80 -15.10
N PRO A 459 -3.66 10.77 -14.61
CA PRO A 459 -3.31 9.56 -15.38
C PRO A 459 -4.43 8.50 -15.34
N PHE A 460 -5.68 8.95 -15.26
CA PHE A 460 -6.88 8.12 -15.19
C PHE A 460 -8.09 8.93 -15.66
N VAL A 461 -9.16 8.21 -15.99
CA VAL A 461 -10.47 8.77 -16.35
C VAL A 461 -11.56 8.14 -15.46
N LEU A 462 -12.55 8.93 -15.09
CA LEU A 462 -13.75 8.46 -14.40
C LEU A 462 -14.86 8.29 -15.42
N VAL A 463 -15.49 7.12 -15.45
CA VAL A 463 -16.58 6.80 -16.37
C VAL A 463 -17.82 6.32 -15.63
N GLN A 464 -18.99 6.66 -16.17
CA GLN A 464 -20.30 6.24 -15.69
C GLN A 464 -20.93 5.30 -16.72
N LEU A 465 -21.52 4.20 -16.24
CA LEU A 465 -22.29 3.25 -17.03
C LEU A 465 -23.32 2.53 -16.14
N GLU A 466 -24.55 2.33 -16.64
CA GLU A 466 -25.68 1.86 -15.83
C GLU A 466 -25.45 0.50 -15.14
N ARG A 467 -24.71 -0.40 -15.80
CA ARG A 467 -24.40 -1.77 -15.34
C ARG A 467 -22.92 -1.95 -15.02
N ALA A 468 -22.29 -0.94 -14.42
CA ALA A 468 -20.83 -0.93 -14.23
C ALA A 468 -20.29 -2.11 -13.42
N ALA A 469 -20.99 -2.56 -12.38
CA ALA A 469 -20.57 -3.72 -11.61
C ALA A 469 -20.51 -4.99 -12.48
N GLU A 470 -21.55 -5.27 -13.27
CA GLU A 470 -21.60 -6.43 -14.16
C GLU A 470 -20.57 -6.34 -15.29
N ILE A 471 -20.41 -5.15 -15.87
CA ILE A 471 -19.41 -4.89 -16.92
C ILE A 471 -18.00 -5.08 -16.37
N ARG A 472 -17.73 -4.60 -15.15
CA ARG A 472 -16.43 -4.80 -14.49
C ARG A 472 -16.11 -6.28 -14.28
N GLU A 473 -17.05 -7.08 -13.78
CA GLU A 473 -16.82 -8.52 -13.60
C GLU A 473 -16.53 -9.22 -14.93
N ARG A 474 -17.19 -8.80 -16.01
CA ARG A 474 -16.89 -9.34 -17.35
C ARG A 474 -15.56 -8.87 -17.91
N LEU A 475 -15.21 -7.61 -17.72
CA LEU A 475 -13.88 -7.10 -18.04
C LEU A 475 -12.81 -7.91 -17.31
N ARG A 476 -13.05 -8.32 -16.06
CA ARG A 476 -12.16 -9.21 -15.30
C ARG A 476 -12.00 -10.57 -15.99
N LEU A 477 -13.10 -11.20 -16.40
CA LEU A 477 -13.06 -12.45 -17.18
C LEU A 477 -12.33 -12.29 -18.53
N LEU A 478 -12.38 -11.10 -19.11
CA LEU A 478 -11.65 -10.73 -20.33
C LEU A 478 -10.21 -10.26 -20.07
N GLY A 479 -9.73 -10.35 -18.83
CA GLY A 479 -8.33 -10.08 -18.46
C GLY A 479 -8.03 -8.63 -18.10
N PHE A 480 -9.02 -7.82 -17.73
CA PHE A 480 -8.86 -6.40 -17.34
C PHE A 480 -9.41 -6.11 -15.94
N ALA A 481 -8.60 -5.45 -15.11
CA ALA A 481 -9.03 -4.95 -13.81
C ALA A 481 -9.34 -3.45 -13.89
N ALA A 482 -10.52 -3.03 -13.45
CA ALA A 482 -10.93 -1.62 -13.37
C ALA A 482 -11.27 -1.24 -11.92
N ARG A 483 -11.01 0.01 -11.54
CA ARG A 483 -11.28 0.47 -10.17
C ARG A 483 -12.76 0.79 -9.99
N ARG A 484 -13.39 0.17 -9.01
CA ARG A 484 -14.79 0.45 -8.64
C ARG A 484 -14.99 1.84 -8.00
N GLY A 485 -16.04 2.53 -8.42
CA GLY A 485 -16.34 3.91 -8.02
C GLY A 485 -17.11 4.03 -6.69
N ASP A 486 -17.95 3.06 -6.35
CA ASP A 486 -18.75 2.96 -5.11
C ASP A 486 -17.94 3.01 -3.80
N THR A 487 -16.63 2.90 -3.89
CA THR A 487 -15.71 3.00 -2.75
C THR A 487 -15.24 4.42 -2.45
N PHE A 488 -15.51 5.36 -3.36
CA PHE A 488 -15.26 6.77 -3.13
C PHE A 488 -16.55 7.44 -2.62
N PRO A 489 -16.54 8.13 -1.47
CA PRO A 489 -17.72 8.87 -1.02
C PRO A 489 -18.23 9.82 -2.10
N GLY A 490 -19.55 9.87 -2.30
CA GLY A 490 -20.20 10.67 -3.35
C GLY A 490 -20.34 9.97 -4.71
N LEU A 491 -19.73 8.79 -4.90
CA LEU A 491 -19.94 7.95 -6.09
C LEU A 491 -20.70 6.67 -5.76
N GLY A 492 -21.48 6.19 -6.73
CA GLY A 492 -22.21 4.93 -6.66
C GLY A 492 -21.64 3.81 -7.54
N PRO A 493 -22.30 2.63 -7.59
CA PRO A 493 -21.83 1.44 -8.30
C PRO A 493 -21.83 1.57 -9.82
N GLN A 494 -22.42 2.64 -10.37
CA GLN A 494 -22.41 2.96 -11.79
C GLN A 494 -21.07 3.58 -12.27
N TRP A 495 -20.15 3.87 -11.35
CA TRP A 495 -18.89 4.54 -11.67
C TRP A 495 -17.71 3.56 -11.69
N LEU A 496 -16.84 3.70 -12.68
CA LEU A 496 -15.53 3.05 -12.75
C LEU A 496 -14.44 4.07 -13.02
N ARG A 497 -13.28 3.90 -12.37
CA ARG A 497 -12.06 4.65 -12.69
C ARG A 497 -11.12 3.76 -13.50
N LEU A 498 -10.64 4.27 -14.61
CA LEU A 498 -9.75 3.56 -15.53
C LEU A 498 -8.42 4.29 -15.58
N ALA A 499 -7.31 3.60 -15.29
CA ALA A 499 -5.98 4.15 -15.50
C ALA A 499 -5.71 4.35 -17.00
N VAL A 500 -5.04 5.43 -17.35
CA VAL A 500 -4.58 5.66 -18.72
C VAL A 500 -3.38 4.76 -19.00
N ARG A 501 -3.40 4.09 -20.17
CA ARG A 501 -2.35 3.19 -20.65
C ARG A 501 -1.99 3.52 -22.09
N ASP A 502 -0.91 2.90 -22.56
CA ASP A 502 -0.47 3.02 -23.94
C ASP A 502 -1.59 2.65 -24.93
N ARG A 503 -1.45 3.14 -26.16
CA ARG A 503 -2.43 2.93 -27.23
C ARG A 503 -2.78 1.46 -27.50
N ALA A 504 -1.81 0.54 -27.44
CA ALA A 504 -2.07 -0.86 -27.73
C ALA A 504 -2.90 -1.51 -26.62
N THR A 505 -2.55 -1.23 -25.36
CA THR A 505 -3.33 -1.67 -24.20
C THR A 505 -4.74 -1.07 -24.21
N THR A 506 -4.85 0.23 -24.50
CA THR A 506 -6.15 0.92 -24.61
C THR A 506 -7.02 0.31 -25.71
N ASN A 507 -6.47 0.01 -26.89
CA ASN A 507 -7.24 -0.63 -27.97
C ASN A 507 -7.77 -2.01 -27.57
N ARG A 508 -6.96 -2.84 -26.90
CA ARG A 508 -7.41 -4.14 -26.39
C ARG A 508 -8.50 -3.99 -25.34
N PHE A 509 -8.36 -2.99 -24.45
CA PHE A 509 -9.38 -2.69 -23.46
C PHE A 509 -10.70 -2.28 -24.11
N LEU A 510 -10.68 -1.39 -25.11
CA LEU A 510 -11.90 -0.95 -25.81
C LEU A 510 -12.62 -2.11 -26.51
N GLN A 511 -11.86 -3.06 -27.09
CA GLN A 511 -12.43 -4.31 -27.64
C GLN A 511 -13.07 -5.18 -26.56
N ALA A 512 -12.43 -5.31 -25.40
CA ALA A 512 -13.00 -6.05 -24.27
C ALA A 512 -14.25 -5.36 -23.69
N LEU A 513 -14.26 -4.02 -23.66
CA LEU A 513 -15.41 -3.23 -23.24
C LEU A 513 -16.60 -3.47 -24.17
N ASP A 514 -16.40 -3.43 -25.49
CA ASP A 514 -17.44 -3.74 -26.47
C ASP A 514 -18.04 -5.13 -26.26
N GLN A 515 -17.20 -6.15 -26.09
CA GLN A 515 -17.66 -7.52 -25.78
C GLN A 515 -18.44 -7.58 -24.45
N ALA A 516 -17.96 -6.90 -23.42
CA ALA A 516 -18.59 -6.89 -22.09
C ALA A 516 -19.97 -6.22 -22.12
N VAL A 517 -20.12 -5.14 -22.88
CA VAL A 517 -21.37 -4.39 -23.09
C VAL A 517 -22.35 -5.22 -23.93
N GLN A 518 -21.93 -5.76 -25.08
CA GLN A 518 -22.79 -6.53 -25.98
C GLN A 518 -23.31 -7.84 -25.36
N ALA A 519 -22.53 -8.46 -24.47
CA ALA A 519 -22.94 -9.69 -23.79
C ALA A 519 -24.05 -9.47 -22.74
N LEU A 520 -24.44 -8.22 -22.46
CA LEU A 520 -25.51 -7.93 -21.51
C LEU A 520 -26.86 -8.10 -22.22
N PRO A 521 -27.76 -8.97 -21.72
CA PRO A 521 -29.10 -9.05 -22.29
C PRO A 521 -29.78 -7.69 -22.22
N ALA A 522 -30.47 -7.30 -23.30
CA ALA A 522 -31.29 -6.11 -23.35
C ALA A 522 -32.30 -6.16 -22.18
N ARG A 523 -32.49 -5.03 -21.49
CA ARG A 523 -33.50 -4.97 -20.42
C ARG A 523 -34.86 -5.28 -21.05
N THR A 524 -35.47 -6.38 -20.64
CA THR A 524 -36.93 -6.55 -20.81
C THR A 524 -37.58 -5.41 -20.03
N GLY A 525 -38.17 -4.47 -20.76
CA GLY A 525 -38.72 -3.23 -20.22
C GLY A 525 -39.70 -3.48 -19.07
N ARG A 526 -39.66 -2.58 -18.08
CA ARG A 526 -40.78 -2.35 -17.17
C ARG A 526 -41.76 -1.37 -17.80
#